data_AF-A0A951EAA0-F1
#
_entry.id   AF-A0A951EAA0-F1
#
_cell.length_a   1.000
_cell.length_b   1.000
_cell.length_c   1.000
_cell.angle_alpha   90.00
_cell.angle_beta   90.00
_cell.angle_gamma   90.00
#
_symmetry.space_group_name_H-M   'P 1'
#
loop_
_entity.id
_entity.type
_entity.pdbx_description
1 polymer ?
#
loop_
_entity_poly.entity_id
_entity_poly.type
_entity_poly.pdbx_seq_one_letter_code
_entity_poly.pdbx_strand_id
1 'polypeptide(L)'
;MSKQSASLAPAEALRAAYEAFSAIVATIDDERSWLPTGCIGWSVRDLIFHCLCDAQRGLVALHTPTDRAADRDAVTYWQDWRPDDVGAANGRRFTRVVASMFLQIDQLCRLYLETATAVVNAASCALVDGHARRKAMC
;
A
#
# COMPACT_ATOMS: atom_id res chain seq x y z
N MET A 1 -9.44 33.44 9.79
CA MET A 1 -8.08 32.88 9.65
C MET A 1 -8.22 31.45 9.17
N SER A 2 -8.17 31.23 7.85
CA SER A 2 -8.23 29.88 7.27
C SER A 2 -6.89 29.20 7.54
N LYS A 3 -6.89 28.09 8.30
CA LYS A 3 -5.71 27.22 8.40
C LYS A 3 -5.55 26.56 7.04
N GLN A 4 -4.59 27.03 6.26
CA GLN A 4 -4.15 26.34 5.06
C GLN A 4 -3.39 25.10 5.53
N SER A 5 -4.05 23.95 5.51
CA SER A 5 -3.40 22.65 5.70
C SER A 5 -2.35 22.53 4.60
N ALA A 6 -1.06 22.58 4.94
CA ALA A 6 -0.03 22.30 3.96
C ALA A 6 -0.23 20.87 3.45
N SER A 7 -0.56 20.71 2.17
CA SER A 7 -0.60 19.39 1.55
C SER A 7 0.81 18.83 1.57
N LEU A 8 1.02 17.75 2.34
CA LEU A 8 2.27 17.01 2.31
C LEU A 8 2.55 16.58 0.86
N ALA A 9 3.81 16.67 0.43
CA ALA A 9 4.21 16.10 -0.86
C ALA A 9 3.81 14.60 -0.90
N PRO A 10 3.40 14.04 -2.05
CA PRO A 10 2.90 12.67 -2.12
C PRO A 10 3.82 11.61 -1.48
N ALA A 11 5.14 11.73 -1.65
CA ALA A 11 6.08 10.79 -1.01
C ALA A 11 6.16 10.96 0.51
N GLU A 12 5.93 12.16 1.03
CA GLU A 12 5.87 12.42 2.47
C GLU A 12 4.60 11.84 3.08
N ALA A 13 3.47 12.02 2.41
CA ALA A 13 2.21 11.40 2.81
C ALA A 13 2.30 9.87 2.79
N LEU A 14 2.94 9.31 1.75
CA LEU A 14 3.22 7.88 1.64
C LEU A 14 4.11 7.40 2.79
N ARG A 15 5.22 8.08 3.07
CA ARG A 15 6.11 7.73 4.18
C ARG A 15 5.40 7.71 5.51
N ALA A 16 4.69 8.79 5.85
CA ALA A 16 3.95 8.90 7.10
C ALA A 16 2.93 7.77 7.28
N ALA A 17 2.19 7.42 6.21
CA ALA A 17 1.21 6.34 6.26
C ALA A 17 1.87 4.96 6.46
N TYR A 18 2.95 4.68 5.73
CA TYR A 18 3.66 3.40 5.80
C TYR A 18 4.40 3.20 7.12
N GLU A 19 5.03 4.24 7.66
CA GLU A 19 5.70 4.19 8.97
C GLU A 19 4.69 3.98 10.10
N ALA A 20 3.56 4.70 10.07
CA ALA A 20 2.51 4.55 11.07
C ALA A 20 1.92 3.12 11.08
N PHE A 21 1.66 2.55 9.91
CA PHE A 21 1.16 1.17 9.82
C PHE A 21 2.24 0.16 10.20
N SER A 22 3.49 0.35 9.76
CA SER A 22 4.63 -0.50 10.14
C SER A 22 4.83 -0.58 11.64
N ALA A 23 4.67 0.54 12.36
CA ALA A 23 4.75 0.57 13.82
C ALA A 23 3.70 -0.34 14.49
N ILE A 24 2.50 -0.45 13.93
CA ILE A 24 1.46 -1.38 14.41
C ILE A 24 1.81 -2.82 14.02
N VAL A 25 2.17 -3.06 12.76
CA VAL A 25 2.50 -4.41 12.25
C VAL A 25 3.61 -5.08 13.06
N ALA A 26 4.62 -4.31 13.49
CA ALA A 26 5.71 -4.80 14.32
C ALA A 26 5.27 -5.35 15.70
N THR A 27 4.03 -5.09 16.14
CA THR A 27 3.49 -5.52 17.43
C THR A 27 2.48 -6.67 17.35
N ILE A 28 2.19 -7.16 16.14
CA ILE A 28 1.16 -8.18 15.92
C ILE A 28 1.73 -9.58 16.17
N ASP A 29 1.03 -10.32 17.04
CA ASP A 29 1.22 -11.74 17.31
C ASP A 29 0.11 -12.60 16.66
N ASP A 30 0.25 -13.91 16.72
CA ASP A 30 -0.68 -14.83 16.04
C ASP A 30 -2.10 -14.72 16.58
N GLU A 31 -2.26 -14.53 17.90
CA GLU A 31 -3.55 -14.34 18.56
C GLU A 31 -4.26 -13.08 18.05
N ARG A 32 -3.56 -11.94 18.01
CA ARG A 32 -4.12 -10.67 17.52
C ARG A 32 -4.34 -10.65 16.02
N SER A 33 -3.61 -11.47 15.26
CA SER A 33 -3.70 -11.52 13.80
C SER A 33 -5.10 -11.86 13.29
N TRP A 34 -5.92 -12.55 14.09
CA TRP A 34 -7.27 -12.96 13.72
C TRP A 34 -8.38 -12.01 14.21
N LEU A 35 -8.03 -10.96 14.96
CA LEU A 35 -9.00 -9.95 15.41
C LEU A 35 -9.61 -9.20 14.22
N PRO A 36 -10.89 -8.81 14.30
CA PRO A 36 -11.53 -8.01 13.27
C PRO A 36 -10.92 -6.60 13.19
N THR A 37 -10.97 -6.00 12.01
CA THR A 37 -10.57 -4.60 11.76
C THR A 37 -11.79 -3.72 11.50
N GLY A 38 -11.58 -2.41 11.37
CA GLY A 38 -12.61 -1.49 10.87
C GLY A 38 -12.97 -1.71 9.40
N CYS A 39 -12.13 -2.42 8.63
CA CYS A 39 -12.45 -2.89 7.30
C CYS A 39 -13.37 -4.11 7.42
N ILE A 40 -14.68 -3.90 7.34
CA ILE A 40 -15.69 -4.94 7.59
C ILE A 40 -15.41 -6.20 6.77
N GLY A 41 -15.34 -7.35 7.45
CA GLY A 41 -15.05 -8.65 6.85
C GLY A 41 -13.56 -9.00 6.77
N TRP A 42 -12.68 -8.14 7.28
CA TRP A 42 -11.22 -8.35 7.30
C TRP A 42 -10.70 -8.50 8.71
N SER A 43 -9.89 -9.54 8.92
CA SER A 43 -9.02 -9.68 10.10
C SER A 43 -7.77 -8.83 9.95
N VAL A 44 -7.01 -8.63 11.04
CA VAL A 44 -5.71 -7.94 11.02
C VAL A 44 -4.78 -8.58 9.98
N ARG A 45 -4.70 -9.91 9.96
CA ARG A 45 -3.92 -10.68 8.98
C ARG A 45 -4.32 -10.41 7.54
N ASP A 46 -5.62 -10.36 7.26
CA ASP A 46 -6.12 -10.03 5.92
C ASP A 46 -5.63 -8.63 5.52
N LEU A 47 -5.78 -7.66 6.42
CA LEU A 47 -5.42 -6.26 6.16
C LEU A 47 -3.93 -6.08 5.92
N ILE A 48 -3.07 -6.75 6.72
CA ILE A 48 -1.61 -6.72 6.52
C ILE A 48 -1.24 -7.28 5.14
N PHE A 49 -1.83 -8.42 4.74
CA PHE A 49 -1.56 -9.00 3.43
C PHE A 49 -2.00 -8.08 2.28
N HIS A 50 -3.15 -7.43 2.40
CA HIS A 50 -3.58 -6.47 1.38
C HIS A 50 -2.68 -5.25 1.28
N CYS A 51 -2.25 -4.70 2.41
CA CYS A 51 -1.30 -3.60 2.44
C CYS A 51 0.08 -4.01 1.91
N LEU A 52 0.50 -5.27 2.10
CA LEU A 52 1.68 -5.82 1.44
C LEU A 52 1.50 -5.82 -0.08
N CYS A 53 0.36 -6.27 -0.61
CA CYS A 53 0.10 -6.22 -2.04
C CYS A 53 0.08 -4.79 -2.58
N ASP A 54 -0.40 -3.81 -1.82
CA ASP A 54 -0.30 -2.38 -2.18
C ASP A 54 1.15 -1.89 -2.22
N ALA A 55 1.96 -2.27 -1.24
CA ALA A 55 3.39 -1.94 -1.22
C ALA A 55 4.11 -2.50 -2.46
N GLN A 56 3.81 -3.75 -2.83
CA GLN A 56 4.33 -4.39 -4.03
C GLN A 56 3.87 -3.68 -5.32
N ARG A 57 2.58 -3.29 -5.41
CA ARG A 57 2.08 -2.46 -6.51
C ARG A 57 2.80 -1.13 -6.60
N GLY A 58 3.06 -0.48 -5.47
CA GLY A 58 3.82 0.76 -5.39
C GLY A 58 5.25 0.60 -5.94
N LEU A 59 5.93 -0.48 -5.56
CA LEU A 59 7.26 -0.80 -6.09
C LEU A 59 7.24 -1.00 -7.61
N VAL A 60 6.27 -1.74 -8.14
CA VAL A 60 6.10 -1.92 -9.59
C VAL A 60 5.89 -0.58 -10.27
N ALA A 61 4.99 0.27 -9.76
CA ALA A 61 4.70 1.58 -10.33
C ALA A 61 5.94 2.50 -10.35
N LEU A 62 6.68 2.56 -9.24
CA LEU A 62 7.87 3.42 -9.11
C LEU A 62 9.05 2.98 -9.99
N HIS A 63 9.11 1.70 -10.37
CA HIS A 63 10.15 1.14 -11.22
C HIS A 63 9.70 0.84 -12.66
N THR A 64 8.45 1.17 -12.99
CA THR A 64 7.88 1.02 -14.34
C THR A 64 7.39 2.39 -14.83
N PRO A 65 8.30 3.34 -15.09
CA PRO A 65 7.91 4.69 -15.46
C PRO A 65 7.16 4.71 -16.80
N THR A 66 6.32 5.73 -16.98
CA THR A 66 5.58 5.99 -18.22
C THR A 66 5.66 7.45 -18.59
N ASP A 67 5.72 7.74 -19.90
CA ASP A 67 5.64 9.10 -20.44
C ASP A 67 4.19 9.63 -20.50
N ARG A 68 3.19 8.79 -20.18
CA ARG A 68 1.79 9.19 -20.14
C ARG A 68 1.55 10.10 -18.94
N ALA A 69 0.87 11.22 -19.19
CA ALA A 69 0.37 12.06 -18.10
C ALA A 69 -0.61 11.26 -17.22
N ALA A 70 -0.57 11.50 -15.91
CA ALA A 70 -1.54 10.96 -14.97
C ALA A 70 -2.95 11.46 -15.36
N ASP A 71 -3.90 10.54 -15.45
CA ASP A 71 -5.30 10.81 -15.78
C ASP A 71 -6.21 10.86 -14.55
N ARG A 72 -5.67 10.49 -13.38
CA ARG A 72 -6.31 10.50 -12.06
C ARG A 72 -5.37 11.02 -10.99
N ASP A 73 -5.95 11.61 -9.95
CA ASP A 73 -5.29 11.88 -8.68
C ASP A 73 -5.82 10.95 -7.58
N ALA A 74 -5.29 11.07 -6.36
CA ALA A 74 -5.75 10.25 -5.24
C ALA A 74 -7.25 10.41 -4.96
N VAL A 75 -7.84 11.59 -5.18
CA VAL A 75 -9.25 11.86 -4.88
C VAL A 75 -10.17 11.22 -5.92
N THR A 76 -9.93 11.51 -7.20
CA THR A 76 -10.69 11.00 -8.35
C THR A 76 -10.53 9.50 -8.54
N TYR A 77 -9.39 8.93 -8.14
CA TYR A 77 -9.22 7.47 -8.08
C TYR A 77 -10.22 6.84 -7.11
N TRP A 78 -10.28 7.31 -5.85
CA TRP A 78 -11.17 6.72 -4.84
C TRP A 78 -12.64 7.02 -5.07
N GLN A 79 -12.98 8.17 -5.67
CA GLN A 79 -14.38 8.51 -6.02
C GLN A 79 -14.97 7.53 -7.04
N ASP A 80 -14.15 7.12 -8.01
CA ASP A 80 -14.57 6.22 -9.07
C ASP A 80 -14.38 4.73 -8.71
N TRP A 81 -13.60 4.44 -7.68
CA TRP A 81 -13.38 3.08 -7.21
C TRP A 81 -14.67 2.47 -6.64
N ARG A 82 -15.30 1.60 -7.41
CA ARG A 82 -16.55 0.90 -7.05
C ARG A 82 -16.50 -0.56 -7.52
N PRO A 83 -15.86 -1.47 -6.76
CA PRO A 83 -15.95 -2.89 -7.05
C PRO A 83 -17.40 -3.34 -6.90
N ASP A 84 -17.85 -4.25 -7.77
CA ASP A 84 -19.13 -4.92 -7.59
C ASP A 84 -19.09 -5.90 -6.40
N ASP A 85 -20.26 -6.36 -5.96
CA ASP A 85 -20.36 -7.23 -4.77
C ASP A 85 -19.58 -8.54 -4.95
N VAL A 86 -19.58 -9.09 -6.17
CA VAL A 86 -18.88 -10.33 -6.51
C VAL A 86 -17.37 -10.13 -6.46
N GLY A 87 -16.85 -9.07 -7.05
CA GLY A 87 -15.44 -8.70 -7.04
C GLY A 87 -14.95 -8.41 -5.63
N ALA A 88 -15.74 -7.68 -4.83
CA ALA A 88 -15.42 -7.42 -3.43
C ALA A 88 -15.39 -8.71 -2.60
N ALA A 89 -16.35 -9.62 -2.80
CA ALA A 89 -16.38 -10.92 -2.13
C ALA A 89 -15.19 -11.81 -2.55
N ASN A 90 -14.86 -11.83 -3.84
CA ASN A 90 -13.72 -12.57 -4.36
C ASN A 90 -12.40 -12.05 -3.79
N GLY A 91 -12.22 -10.72 -3.75
CA GLY A 91 -11.03 -10.09 -3.15
C GLY A 91 -10.84 -10.45 -1.68
N ARG A 92 -11.93 -10.44 -0.88
CA ARG A 92 -11.88 -10.89 0.52
C ARG A 92 -11.49 -12.35 0.65
N ARG A 93 -12.09 -13.23 -0.17
CA ARG A 93 -11.79 -14.67 -0.17
C ARG A 93 -10.33 -14.94 -0.55
N PHE A 94 -9.86 -14.33 -1.64
CA PHE A 94 -8.47 -14.47 -2.09
C PHE A 94 -7.49 -14.03 -1.00
N THR A 95 -7.71 -12.84 -0.43
CA THR A 95 -6.88 -12.28 0.64
C THR A 95 -6.82 -13.24 1.84
N ARG A 96 -7.99 -13.71 2.32
CA ARG A 96 -8.05 -14.65 3.45
C ARG A 96 -7.27 -15.93 3.17
N VAL A 97 -7.45 -16.52 2.00
CA VAL A 97 -6.80 -17.79 1.66
C VAL A 97 -5.28 -17.62 1.64
N VAL A 98 -4.76 -16.61 0.94
CA VAL A 98 -3.30 -16.41 0.83
C VAL A 98 -2.69 -16.00 2.18
N ALA A 99 -3.34 -15.08 2.90
CA ALA A 99 -2.84 -14.63 4.19
C ALA A 99 -2.81 -15.77 5.24
N SER A 100 -3.71 -16.75 5.11
CA SER A 100 -3.73 -17.97 5.94
C SER A 100 -2.64 -18.99 5.59
N MET A 101 -1.98 -18.86 4.42
CA MET A 101 -0.86 -19.73 4.06
C MET A 101 0.41 -19.41 4.86
N PHE A 102 0.51 -18.21 5.43
CA PHE A 102 1.54 -17.88 6.40
C PHE A 102 1.23 -18.56 7.72
N LEU A 103 1.95 -19.66 8.00
CA LEU A 103 1.73 -20.45 9.22
C LEU A 103 1.88 -19.61 10.49
N GLN A 104 2.85 -18.69 10.49
CA GLN A 104 3.13 -17.77 11.58
C GLN A 104 3.00 -16.35 11.07
N ILE A 105 2.30 -15.49 11.81
CA ILE A 105 2.06 -14.10 11.37
C ILE A 105 3.37 -13.31 11.23
N ASP A 106 4.41 -13.65 11.98
CA ASP A 106 5.71 -12.97 11.95
C ASP A 106 6.33 -12.99 10.54
N GLN A 107 6.10 -14.07 9.77
CA GLN A 107 6.55 -14.21 8.39
C GLN A 107 5.90 -13.16 7.49
N LEU A 108 4.58 -12.96 7.63
CA LEU A 108 3.83 -11.96 6.88
C LEU A 108 4.21 -10.54 7.33
N CYS A 109 4.32 -10.31 8.65
CA CYS A 109 4.73 -9.02 9.20
C CYS A 109 6.12 -8.61 8.69
N ARG A 110 7.10 -9.53 8.73
CA ARG A 110 8.45 -9.25 8.24
C ARG A 110 8.47 -8.91 6.75
N LEU A 111 7.76 -9.70 5.94
CA LEU A 111 7.64 -9.44 4.50
C LEU A 111 7.00 -8.08 4.23
N TYR A 112 5.96 -7.72 4.99
CA TYR A 112 5.35 -6.38 4.91
C TYR A 112 6.38 -5.28 5.27
N LEU A 113 7.07 -5.39 6.40
CA LEU A 113 7.99 -4.36 6.88
C LEU A 113 9.16 -4.12 5.92
N GLU A 114 9.73 -5.20 5.36
CA GLU A 114 10.78 -5.11 4.35
C GLU A 114 10.28 -4.42 3.07
N THR A 115 9.09 -4.83 2.58
CA THR A 115 8.48 -4.25 1.38
C THR A 115 8.08 -2.78 1.59
N ALA A 116 7.55 -2.45 2.77
CA ALA A 116 7.19 -1.10 3.17
C ALA A 116 8.41 -0.18 3.18
N THR A 117 9.52 -0.64 3.75
CA THR A 117 10.80 0.09 3.72
C THR A 117 11.27 0.33 2.29
N ALA A 118 11.20 -0.71 1.43
CA ALA A 118 11.61 -0.59 0.04
C ALA A 118 10.78 0.45 -0.73
N VAL A 119 9.45 0.46 -0.57
CA VAL A 119 8.59 1.39 -1.31
C VAL A 119 8.76 2.84 -0.81
N VAL A 120 8.95 3.05 0.49
CA VAL A 120 9.25 4.38 1.06
C VAL A 120 10.56 4.93 0.50
N ASN A 121 11.60 4.09 0.42
CA ASN A 121 12.89 4.47 -0.16
C ASN A 121 12.75 4.79 -1.66
N ALA A 122 12.07 3.93 -2.42
CA ALA A 122 11.85 4.14 -3.85
C ALA A 122 11.08 5.44 -4.13
N ALA A 123 10.03 5.72 -3.34
CA ALA A 123 9.23 6.94 -3.50
C ALA A 123 10.05 8.21 -3.18
N SER A 124 10.97 8.12 -2.22
CA SER A 124 11.87 9.21 -1.85
C SER A 124 12.88 9.51 -2.96
N CYS A 125 13.43 8.48 -3.62
CA CYS A 125 14.36 8.64 -4.73
C CYS A 125 13.69 9.18 -6.00
N ALA A 126 12.45 8.75 -6.30
CA ALA A 126 11.71 9.22 -7.47
C ALA A 126 11.49 10.75 -7.50
N LEU A 127 11.50 11.42 -6.34
CA LEU A 127 11.46 12.88 -6.24
C LEU A 127 12.80 13.57 -6.55
N VAL A 128 13.91 12.90 -6.24
CA VAL A 128 15.27 13.41 -6.49
C VAL A 128 15.60 13.35 -7.99
N ASP A 129 15.07 12.33 -8.69
CA ASP A 129 15.33 12.08 -10.10
C ASP A 129 14.50 12.95 -11.07
N GLY A 130 13.80 13.97 -10.57
CA GLY A 130 12.90 14.86 -11.32
C GLY A 130 13.49 15.67 -12.48
N HIS A 131 14.64 15.29 -13.08
CA HIS A 131 15.27 15.92 -14.24
C HIS A 131 15.90 14.98 -15.30
N ALA A 132 15.77 13.66 -15.25
CA ALA A 132 16.18 12.79 -16.38
C ALA A 132 15.49 11.41 -16.27
N ARG A 133 14.76 10.90 -17.25
CA ARG A 133 15.22 10.65 -18.62
C ARG A 133 14.03 10.58 -19.58
N ARG A 134 13.96 11.56 -20.48
CA ARG A 134 13.64 11.27 -21.89
C ARG A 134 14.65 10.23 -22.37
N LYS A 135 14.22 9.02 -22.72
CA LYS A 135 14.82 8.23 -23.82
C LYS A 135 13.97 7.00 -24.13
N ALA A 136 13.55 7.00 -25.39
CA ALA A 136 12.73 6.04 -26.12
C ALA A 136 13.14 4.56 -26.01
N MET A 137 12.08 3.73 -25.99
CA MET A 137 11.76 2.62 -26.90
C MET A 137 12.82 1.52 -27.14
N CYS A 138 12.48 0.31 -26.70
CA CYS A 138 11.93 -0.72 -27.57
C CYS A 138 11.01 -1.65 -26.76
#